data_AF-A5UET0-F1
#
_entry.id   AF-A5UET0-F1
#
_cell.length_a   1.000
_cell.length_b   1.000
_cell.length_c   1.000
_cell.angle_alpha   90.00
_cell.angle_beta   90.00
_cell.angle_gamma   90.00
#
_symmetry.space_group_name_H-M   'P 1'
#
loop_
_entity.id
_entity.type
_entity.pdbx_description
1 polymer ?
#
loop_
_entity_poly.entity_id
_entity_poly.type
_entity_poly.pdbx_seq_one_letter_code
_entity_poly.pdbx_strand_id
1 'polypeptide(L)' 'MKKIAADKIALVMARDILKTNSQYLREVNEYVAEDIARFVSTLSSRLQESIDDSISSSDIFNAHKNQ' A
#
# COMPACT_ATOMS: atom_id res chain seq x y z
N MET A 1 -14.68 5.70 -6.71
CA MET A 1 -14.28 5.95 -5.31
C MET A 1 -13.50 4.78 -4.71
N LYS A 2 -13.94 3.52 -4.86
CA LYS A 2 -13.20 2.30 -4.41
C LYS A 2 -11.73 2.25 -4.84
N LYS A 3 -11.43 2.50 -6.12
CA LYS A 3 -10.05 2.46 -6.64
C LYS A 3 -9.11 3.46 -5.92
N ILE A 4 -9.57 4.68 -5.66
CA ILE A 4 -8.77 5.71 -4.98
C ILE A 4 -8.48 5.30 -3.54
N ALA A 5 -9.44 4.66 -2.86
CA ALA A 5 -9.24 4.12 -1.52
C ALA A 5 -8.23 2.97 -1.53
N ALA A 6 -8.41 1.99 -2.43
CA ALA A 6 -7.51 0.86 -2.61
C ALA A 6 -6.06 1.29 -2.92
N ASP A 7 -5.89 2.26 -3.83
CA ASP A 7 -4.57 2.82 -4.17
C ASP A 7 -3.89 3.42 -2.93
N LYS A 8 -4.62 4.19 -2.12
CA LYS A 8 -4.08 4.82 -0.89
C LYS A 8 -3.67 3.78 0.15
N ILE A 9 -4.48 2.75 0.35
CA ILE A 9 -4.22 1.68 1.32
C ILE A 9 -2.99 0.87 0.87
N ALA A 10 -2.94 0.52 -0.43
CA ALA A 10 -1.82 -0.20 -1.00
C ALA A 10 -0.49 0.54 -0.81
N LEU A 11 -0.49 1.86 -1.02
CA LEU A 11 0.69 2.71 -0.79
C LEU A 11 1.13 2.74 0.68
N VAL A 12 0.18 2.84 1.63
CA VAL A 12 0.48 2.83 3.07
C VAL A 12 1.08 1.49 3.48
N MET A 13 0.44 0.37 3.11
CA MET A 13 0.92 -0.97 3.43
C MET A 13 2.30 -1.25 2.82
N ALA A 14 2.51 -0.87 1.55
CA ALA A 14 3.80 -1.03 0.89
C ALA A 14 4.90 -0.22 1.60
N ARG A 15 4.62 1.03 1.96
CA ARG A 15 5.55 1.86 2.75
C ARG A 15 5.92 1.17 4.06
N ASP A 16 4.97 0.61 4.78
CA ASP A 16 5.24 0.04 6.10
C ASP A 16 6.01 -1.29 6.02
N ILE A 17 5.71 -2.13 5.04
CA ILE A 17 6.50 -3.34 4.73
C ILE A 17 7.94 -2.97 4.40
N LEU A 18 8.15 -1.95 3.58
CA LEU A 18 9.48 -1.48 3.18
C LEU A 18 10.24 -0.85 4.36
N LYS A 19 9.56 -0.09 5.24
CA LYS A 19 10.17 0.51 6.44
C LYS A 19 10.55 -0.52 7.50
N THR A 20 9.77 -1.58 7.66
CA THR A 20 10.03 -2.63 8.67
C THR A 20 11.22 -3.52 8.29
N ASN A 21 11.50 -3.64 6.99
CA ASN A 21 12.64 -4.40 6.45
C ASN A 21 13.88 -3.54 6.16
N SER A 22 14.10 -2.47 6.92
CA SER A 22 15.16 -1.46 6.70
C SER A 22 16.60 -2.01 6.71
N GLN A 23 16.82 -3.24 7.19
CA GLN A 23 18.09 -3.95 7.08
C GLN A 23 18.46 -4.27 5.61
N TYR A 24 17.48 -4.29 4.72
CA TYR A 24 17.65 -4.38 3.27
C TYR A 24 17.42 -3.00 2.64
N LEU A 25 18.33 -2.06 2.91
CA LEU A 25 18.51 -0.89 2.05
C LEU A 25 18.95 -1.40 0.66
N ARG A 26 18.00 -1.92 -0.12
CA ARG A 26 18.19 -2.24 -1.53
C ARG A 26 18.62 -0.95 -2.19
N GLU A 27 19.74 -0.98 -2.91
CA GLU A 27 20.05 0.08 -3.86
C GLU A 27 18.81 0.28 -4.73
N VAL A 28 18.18 1.45 -4.60
CA VAL A 28 16.99 1.78 -5.36
C VAL A 28 17.45 2.06 -6.78
N ASN A 29 17.37 1.05 -7.62
CA ASN A 29 17.58 1.12 -9.06
C ASN A 29 16.26 0.93 -9.80
N GLU A 30 16.29 1.05 -11.13
CA GLU A 30 15.10 0.97 -11.98
C GLU A 30 14.32 -0.35 -11.79
N TYR A 31 15.01 -1.47 -11.62
CA TYR A 31 14.37 -2.78 -11.43
C TYR A 31 13.65 -2.86 -10.07
N VAL A 32 14.29 -2.38 -9.02
CA VAL A 32 13.68 -2.33 -7.67
C VAL A 32 12.48 -1.39 -7.67
N ALA A 33 12.56 -0.26 -8.37
CA ALA A 33 11.44 0.66 -8.52
C ALA A 33 10.27 0.02 -9.28
N GLU A 34 10.54 -0.73 -10.35
CA GLU A 34 9.52 -1.44 -11.11
C GLU A 34 8.84 -2.55 -10.28
N ASP A 35 9.62 -3.32 -9.52
CA ASP A 35 9.08 -4.35 -8.62
C ASP A 35 8.16 -3.75 -7.55
N ILE A 36 8.55 -2.61 -6.95
CA ILE A 36 7.71 -1.88 -5.99
C ILE A 36 6.43 -1.39 -6.67
N ALA A 37 6.51 -0.83 -7.88
CA ALA A 37 5.34 -0.37 -8.62
C ALA A 37 4.38 -1.52 -8.94
N ARG A 38 4.92 -2.67 -9.36
CA ARG A 38 4.14 -3.89 -9.64
C ARG A 38 3.50 -4.44 -8.37
N PHE A 39 4.22 -4.43 -7.26
CA PHE A 39 3.70 -4.85 -5.96
C PHE A 39 2.54 -3.96 -5.51
N VAL A 40 2.71 -2.64 -5.53
CA VAL A 40 1.65 -1.67 -5.16
C VAL A 40 0.43 -1.83 -6.07
N SER A 41 0.64 -1.98 -7.38
CA SER A 41 -0.44 -2.18 -8.35
C SER A 41 -1.23 -3.47 -8.07
N THR A 42 -0.52 -4.58 -7.81
CA THR A 42 -1.14 -5.87 -7.48
C THR A 42 -1.96 -5.78 -6.19
N LEU A 43 -1.42 -5.12 -5.17
CA LEU A 43 -2.10 -4.93 -3.90
C LEU A 43 -3.34 -4.05 -4.06
N SER A 44 -3.24 -2.95 -4.81
CA SER A 44 -4.38 -2.09 -5.09
C SER A 44 -5.50 -2.82 -5.82
N SER A 45 -5.19 -3.60 -6.87
CA SER A 45 -6.22 -4.37 -7.59
C SER A 45 -6.95 -5.37 -6.69
N ARG A 46 -6.20 -6.10 -5.85
CA ARG A 46 -6.81 -7.03 -4.87
C ARG A 46 -7.66 -6.31 -3.84
N LEU A 47 -7.21 -5.15 -3.37
CA LEU A 47 -7.96 -4.32 -2.44
C LEU A 47 -9.21 -3.73 -3.07
N GLN A 48 -9.16 -3.34 -4.34
CA GLN A 48 -10.32 -2.85 -5.06
C GLN A 48 -11.44 -3.91 -5.16
N GLU A 49 -11.07 -5.18 -5.28
CA GLU A 49 -12.02 -6.31 -5.32
C GLU A 49 -12.56 -6.71 -3.94
N SER A 50 -11.81 -6.45 -2.86
CA SER A 50 -12.11 -6.92 -1.50
C SER A 50 -12.59 -5.84 -0.54
N ILE A 51 -12.36 -4.56 -0.82
CA ILE A 51 -12.85 -3.44 -0.01
C ILE A 51 -14.35 -3.28 -0.25
N ASP A 52 -15.10 -3.55 0.80
CA ASP A 52 -16.52 -3.22 0.89
C ASP A 52 -16.69 -1.69 0.87
N ASP A 53 -17.76 -1.19 0.23
CA ASP A 53 -18.05 0.25 0.13
C ASP A 53 -18.29 0.92 1.51
N SER A 54 -18.48 0.10 2.53
CA SER A 54 -18.65 0.50 3.92
C SER A 54 -17.36 0.96 4.61
N ILE A 55 -16.18 0.60 4.09
CA ILE A 55 -14.89 0.97 4.69
C ILE A 55 -14.40 2.27 4.08
N SER A 56 -14.52 3.36 4.85
CA SER A 56 -13.99 4.66 4.44
C SER A 56 -12.47 4.66 4.52
N SER A 57 -11.81 5.34 3.57
CA SER A 57 -10.36 5.57 3.61
C SER A 57 -9.92 6.20 4.94
N SER A 58 -10.77 7.02 5.57
CA SER A 58 -10.51 7.64 6.87
C SER A 58 -10.34 6.62 8.00
N ASP A 59 -11.06 5.51 7.97
CA ASP A 59 -11.06 4.52 9.04
C ASP A 59 -9.71 3.79 9.09
N ILE A 60 -9.12 3.58 7.92
CA ILE A 60 -7.82 2.91 7.78
C ILE A 60 -6.68 3.86 8.17
N PHE A 61 -6.71 5.12 7.72
CA PHE A 61 -5.72 6.11 8.15
C PHE A 61 -5.75 6.36 9.65
N ASN A 62 -6.94 6.37 10.27
CA ASN A 62 -7.09 6.57 11.71
C ASN A 62 -6.65 5.35 12.53
N ALA A 63 -6.93 4.12 12.06
CA ALA A 63 -6.42 2.90 12.69
C ALA A 63 -4.88 2.89 12.73
N HIS A 64 -4.24 3.43 11.69
CA HIS A 64 -2.78 3.46 11.57
C HIS A 64 -2.09 4.60 12.32
N LYS A 65 -2.81 5.65 12.68
CA LYS A 65 -2.28 6.81 13.41
C LYS A 65 -2.20 6.59 14.93
N ASN A 66 -2.97 5.61 15.43
CA ASN A 66 -3.05 5.26 16.85
C ASN A 66 -2.18 4.04 17.21
N GLN A 67 -1.32 3.57 16.29
CA GLN A 67 -0.23 2.62 16.56
C GLN A 67 1.09 3.39 16.68
#